data_AF-A0A258C9T7-F1
#
_entry.id   AF-A0A258C9T7-F1
#
_cell.length_a   1.000
_cell.length_b   1.000
_cell.length_c   1.000
_cell.angle_alpha   90.00
_cell.angle_beta   90.00
_cell.angle_gamma   90.00
#
_symmetry.space_group_name_H-M   'P 1'
#
loop_
_entity.id
_entity.type
_entity.pdbx_description
1 polymer ?
#
loop_
_entity_poly.entity_id
_entity_poly.type
_entity_poly.pdbx_seq_one_letter_code
_entity_poly.pdbx_strand_id
1 'polypeptide(L)'
;HYLVHVGDDGAVLLPYTQAKRILDRLKRLALGRDLPDAGACARFDKATKHGEDMRHAQKLLAASVASVVGKNEERAVASLFSPGGTHAIKGEFAGSNDFEVLAFMVALSQE
;
A
#
# COMPACT_ATOMS: atom_id res chain seq x y z
N HIS A 1 -11.03 -7.23 -6.87
CA HIS A 1 -10.55 -6.57 -5.64
C HIS A 1 -9.42 -7.40 -5.03
N TYR A 2 -8.29 -6.76 -4.75
CA TYR A 2 -7.13 -7.40 -4.13
C TYR A 2 -6.89 -6.76 -2.76
N LEU A 3 -6.42 -7.55 -1.81
CA LEU A 3 -6.06 -7.08 -0.48
C LEU A 3 -4.74 -7.71 -0.10
N VAL A 4 -3.70 -6.92 0.11
CA VAL A 4 -2.35 -7.40 0.42
C VAL A 4 -1.91 -6.80 1.76
N HIS A 5 -1.26 -7.61 2.59
CA HIS A 5 -0.60 -7.12 3.79
C HIS A 5 0.90 -7.09 3.51
N VAL A 6 1.45 -5.89 3.43
CA VAL A 6 2.88 -5.63 3.26
C VAL A 6 3.47 -5.09 4.56
N GLY A 7 4.66 -5.58 4.93
CA GLY A 7 5.45 -5.08 6.05
C GLY A 7 6.12 -3.75 5.71
N ASP A 8 6.62 -3.06 6.73
CA ASP A 8 7.27 -1.75 6.57
C ASP A 8 8.59 -1.81 5.76
N ASP A 9 9.18 -3.00 5.67
CA ASP A 9 10.36 -3.32 4.84
C ASP A 9 10.00 -3.66 3.38
N GLY A 10 8.72 -3.67 3.02
CA GLY A 10 8.23 -4.08 1.70
C GLY A 10 7.99 -5.60 1.57
N ALA A 11 8.20 -6.39 2.62
CA ALA A 11 7.95 -7.83 2.57
C ALA A 11 6.44 -8.12 2.55
N VAL A 12 5.99 -8.97 1.63
CA VAL A 12 4.57 -9.38 1.56
C VAL A 12 4.30 -10.40 2.67
N LEU A 13 3.69 -9.95 3.77
CA LEU A 13 3.37 -10.78 4.92
C LEU A 13 2.16 -11.70 4.69
N LEU A 14 1.16 -11.20 3.96
CA LEU A 14 0.02 -12.00 3.51
C LEU A 14 -0.33 -11.61 2.06
N PRO A 15 -0.28 -12.56 1.12
CA PRO A 15 -0.64 -12.31 -0.28
C PRO A 15 -2.15 -12.19 -0.45
N TYR A 16 -2.58 -11.71 -1.63
CA TYR A 16 -3.99 -11.45 -1.93
C TYR A 16 -4.92 -12.67 -1.84
N THR A 17 -4.37 -13.88 -1.99
CA THR A 17 -5.09 -15.14 -1.84
C THR A 17 -5.53 -15.41 -0.40
N GLN A 18 -5.00 -14.68 0.58
CA GLN A 18 -5.28 -14.86 2.01
C GLN A 18 -6.14 -13.74 2.59
N ALA A 19 -7.04 -13.16 1.80
CA ALA A 19 -7.89 -12.02 2.17
C ALA A 19 -8.59 -12.17 3.53
N LYS A 20 -9.15 -13.34 3.84
CA LYS A 20 -9.78 -13.63 5.16
C LYS A 20 -8.81 -13.41 6.32
N ARG A 21 -7.57 -13.90 6.22
CA ARG A 21 -6.56 -13.74 7.28
C ARG A 21 -6.15 -12.28 7.46
N ILE A 22 -6.15 -11.50 6.38
CA ILE A 22 -5.88 -10.06 6.44
C ILE A 22 -7.03 -9.37 7.18
N LEU A 23 -8.28 -9.63 6.78
CA LEU A 23 -9.48 -9.08 7.43
C LEU A 23 -9.54 -9.47 8.92
N ASP A 24 -9.17 -10.70 9.29
CA ASP A 24 -9.10 -11.15 10.69
C ASP A 24 -8.01 -10.40 11.49
N ARG A 25 -6.93 -9.96 10.85
CA ARG A 25 -5.92 -9.07 11.48
C ARG A 25 -6.46 -7.66 11.64
N LEU A 26 -7.06 -7.09 10.59
CA LEU A 26 -7.65 -5.75 10.63
C LEU A 26 -8.75 -5.67 11.70
N LYS A 27 -9.65 -6.65 11.74
CA LYS A 27 -10.72 -6.75 12.74
C LYS A 27 -10.16 -6.76 14.16
N ARG A 28 -9.09 -7.50 14.43
CA ARG A 28 -8.47 -7.54 15.77
C ARG A 28 -7.82 -6.21 16.16
N LEU A 29 -7.25 -5.48 15.20
CA LEU A 29 -6.66 -4.15 15.45
C LEU A 29 -7.73 -3.08 15.72
N ALA A 30 -8.86 -3.16 15.03
CA ALA A 30 -9.94 -2.18 15.12
C ALA A 30 -11.06 -2.57 16.09
N LEU A 31 -11.01 -3.75 16.71
CA LEU A 31 -12.11 -4.24 17.54
C LEU A 31 -12.38 -3.29 18.72
N GLY A 32 -13.62 -2.83 18.84
CA GLY A 32 -14.04 -1.89 19.88
C GLY A 32 -13.54 -0.45 19.67
N ARG A 33 -13.01 -0.13 18.48
CA ARG A 33 -12.59 1.22 18.09
C ARG A 33 -13.45 1.71 16.93
N ASP A 34 -14.33 2.65 17.20
CA ASP A 34 -15.20 3.25 16.17
C ASP A 34 -14.53 4.45 15.46
N LEU A 35 -13.44 4.97 16.04
CA LEU A 35 -12.66 6.09 15.51
C LEU A 35 -11.19 5.70 15.32
N PRO A 36 -10.49 6.30 14.34
CA PRO A 36 -9.06 6.12 14.19
C PRO A 36 -8.31 6.64 15.43
N ASP A 37 -7.17 6.03 15.69
CA ASP A 37 -6.28 6.45 16.78
C ASP A 37 -5.63 7.79 16.43
N ALA A 38 -6.05 8.86 17.11
CA ALA A 38 -5.59 10.22 16.84
C ALA A 38 -4.07 10.38 17.01
N GLY A 39 -3.46 9.66 17.95
CA GLY A 39 -2.01 9.67 18.15
C GLY A 39 -1.28 9.00 16.99
N ALA A 40 -1.80 7.87 16.51
CA ALA A 40 -1.27 7.20 15.32
C ALA A 40 -1.42 8.08 14.06
N CYS A 41 -2.57 8.73 13.88
CA CYS A 41 -2.79 9.68 12.78
C CYS A 41 -1.77 10.82 12.80
N ALA A 42 -1.60 11.49 13.95
CA ALA A 42 -0.64 12.59 14.06
C ALA A 42 0.81 12.16 13.78
N ARG A 43 1.20 10.95 14.21
CA ARG A 43 2.52 10.37 13.92
C ARG A 43 2.70 10.10 12.44
N PHE A 44 1.69 9.50 11.80
CA PHE A 44 1.72 9.22 10.36
C PHE A 44 1.78 10.51 9.54
N ASP A 45 0.96 11.50 9.88
CA ASP A 45 0.96 12.81 9.24
C ASP A 45 2.32 13.49 9.39
N LYS A 46 2.89 13.49 10.59
CA LYS A 46 4.24 14.05 10.80
C LYS A 46 5.30 13.33 9.94
N ALA A 47 5.25 12.00 9.89
CA ALA A 47 6.21 11.20 9.12
C ALA A 47 6.09 11.45 7.60
N THR A 48 4.88 11.74 7.12
CA THR A 48 4.58 11.95 5.69
C THR A 48 4.50 13.42 5.30
N LYS A 49 4.82 14.35 6.21
CA LYS A 49 4.60 15.80 6.01
C LYS A 49 3.17 16.10 5.56
N HIS A 50 2.20 15.58 6.31
CA HIS A 50 0.76 15.67 6.01
C HIS A 50 0.42 15.14 4.61
N GLY A 51 1.07 14.04 4.20
CA GLY A 51 0.88 13.41 2.90
C GLY A 51 1.68 14.03 1.74
N GLU A 52 2.49 15.06 1.97
CA GLU A 52 3.38 15.63 0.93
C GLU A 52 4.49 14.65 0.54
N ASP A 53 5.04 13.90 1.50
CA ASP A 53 6.07 12.88 1.29
C ASP A 53 5.53 11.46 1.53
N MET A 54 4.92 10.90 0.48
CA MET A 54 4.34 9.56 0.48
C MET A 54 5.24 8.50 -0.17
N ARG A 55 6.53 8.80 -0.40
CA ARG A 55 7.46 7.92 -1.14
C ARG A 55 7.61 6.54 -0.51
N HIS A 56 7.57 6.46 0.82
CA HIS A 56 7.61 5.17 1.53
C HIS A 56 6.36 4.33 1.27
N ALA A 57 5.18 4.89 1.50
CA ALA A 57 3.90 4.24 1.23
C ALA A 57 3.75 3.83 -0.25
N GLN A 58 4.24 4.66 -1.17
CA GLN A 58 4.31 4.37 -2.61
C GLN A 58 5.18 3.14 -2.93
N LYS A 59 6.34 2.98 -2.26
CA LYS A 59 7.17 1.77 -2.40
C LYS A 59 6.46 0.52 -1.88
N LEU A 60 5.76 0.63 -0.75
CA LEU A 60 4.98 -0.47 -0.18
C LEU A 60 3.82 -0.88 -1.09
N LEU A 61 3.16 0.11 -1.72
CA LEU A 61 2.14 -0.13 -2.74
C LEU A 61 2.72 -0.84 -3.96
N ALA A 62 3.88 -0.39 -4.45
CA ALA A 62 4.58 -1.03 -5.57
C ALA A 62 4.89 -2.51 -5.27
N ALA A 63 5.43 -2.81 -4.09
CA ALA A 63 5.67 -4.20 -3.66
C ALA A 63 4.38 -5.02 -3.57
N SER A 64 3.29 -4.41 -3.11
CA SER A 64 1.98 -5.05 -3.04
C SER A 64 1.43 -5.39 -4.42
N VAL A 65 1.47 -4.46 -5.36
CA VAL A 65 1.01 -4.68 -6.74
C VAL A 65 1.88 -5.73 -7.44
N ALA A 66 3.21 -5.64 -7.32
CA ALA A 66 4.15 -6.64 -7.82
C ALA A 66 3.82 -8.07 -7.36
N SER A 67 3.39 -8.22 -6.09
CA SER A 67 2.98 -9.51 -5.54
C SER A 67 1.69 -10.09 -6.16
N VAL A 68 0.87 -9.24 -6.77
CA VAL A 68 -0.37 -9.63 -7.44
C VAL A 68 -0.11 -9.99 -8.90
N VAL A 69 0.66 -9.18 -9.62
CA VAL A 69 0.94 -9.39 -11.06
C VAL A 69 2.05 -10.42 -11.33
N GLY A 70 2.93 -10.66 -10.36
CA GLY A 70 4.03 -11.63 -10.46
C GLY A 70 5.31 -11.07 -11.08
N LYS A 71 6.36 -11.91 -11.12
CA LYS A 71 7.76 -11.52 -11.38
C LYS A 71 8.02 -10.84 -12.74
N ASN A 72 7.19 -11.08 -13.75
CA ASN A 72 7.42 -10.54 -15.08
C ASN A 72 7.10 -9.04 -15.18
N GLU A 73 6.34 -8.47 -14.24
CA GLU A 73 5.88 -7.07 -14.28
C GLU A 73 6.41 -6.19 -13.14
N GLU A 74 7.27 -6.72 -12.25
CA GLU A 74 7.86 -6.00 -11.11
C GLU A 74 8.54 -4.67 -11.51
N ARG A 75 9.25 -4.68 -12.64
CA ARG A 75 10.01 -3.52 -13.12
C ARG A 75 9.13 -2.38 -13.60
N ALA A 76 7.99 -2.72 -14.20
CA ALA A 76 7.00 -1.74 -14.65
C ALA A 76 6.33 -1.08 -13.44
N VAL A 77 5.96 -1.88 -12.43
CA VAL A 77 5.30 -1.40 -11.21
C VAL A 77 6.18 -0.43 -10.41
N ALA A 78 7.48 -0.72 -10.26
CA ALA A 78 8.41 0.19 -9.56
C ALA A 78 8.56 1.57 -10.26
N SER A 79 8.42 1.60 -11.58
CA SER A 79 8.47 2.85 -12.36
C SER A 79 7.21 3.71 -12.21
N LEU A 80 6.04 3.10 -11.92
CA LEU A 80 4.76 3.81 -11.79
C LEU A 80 4.71 4.77 -10.60
N PHE A 81 5.53 4.51 -9.58
CA PHE A 81 5.47 5.23 -8.31
C PHE A 81 6.73 6.07 -8.03
N SER A 82 7.51 6.40 -9.07
CA SER A 82 8.66 7.30 -8.98
C SER A 82 8.26 8.78 -9.19
N PRO A 83 8.91 9.76 -8.53
CA PRO A 83 8.61 11.17 -8.73
C PRO A 83 8.81 11.59 -10.20
N GLY A 84 7.74 12.07 -10.86
CA GLY A 84 7.72 12.40 -12.30
C GLY A 84 6.88 11.46 -13.19
N GLY A 85 6.24 10.44 -12.61
CA GLY A 85 5.45 9.42 -13.33
C GLY A 85 4.12 9.87 -13.98
N THR A 86 3.88 11.17 -14.18
CA THR A 86 2.65 11.69 -14.82
C THR A 86 2.75 11.84 -16.34
N HIS A 87 3.82 11.37 -16.97
CA HIS A 87 3.87 11.14 -18.42
C HIS A 87 3.90 9.64 -18.72
N ALA A 88 2.81 8.95 -18.41
CA ALA A 88 2.52 7.69 -19.09
C ALA A 88 2.31 8.02 -20.58
N ILE A 89 3.36 7.84 -21.37
CA ILE A 89 3.28 7.86 -22.83
C ILE A 89 2.24 6.81 -23.21
N LYS A 90 1.13 7.25 -23.81
CA LYS A 90 0.13 6.36 -24.41
C LYS A 90 0.84 5.39 -25.34
N GLY A 91 1.03 4.14 -24.92
CA GLY A 91 1.52 3.08 -25.79
C GLY A 91 2.54 2.08 -25.21
N GLU A 92 3.20 2.36 -24.07
CA GLU A 92 4.26 1.45 -23.56
C GLU A 92 3.94 0.69 -22.27
N PHE A 93 2.84 0.99 -21.58
CA PHE A 93 2.52 0.34 -20.31
C PHE A 93 1.06 -0.08 -20.26
N ALA A 94 0.82 -1.39 -20.39
CA ALA A 94 -0.52 -1.97 -20.26
C ALA A 94 -1.05 -1.91 -18.81
N GLY A 95 -0.19 -1.77 -17.79
CA GLY A 95 -0.57 -2.00 -16.39
C GLY A 95 -1.01 -0.78 -15.56
N SER A 96 -0.92 0.46 -16.05
CA SER A 96 -1.33 1.63 -15.24
C SER A 96 -2.86 1.83 -15.19
N ASN A 97 -3.62 1.08 -16.00
CA ASN A 97 -5.09 1.10 -15.99
C ASN A 97 -5.71 -0.06 -15.19
N ASP A 98 -4.91 -0.97 -14.63
CA ASP A 98 -5.46 -2.22 -14.06
C ASP A 98 -5.68 -2.16 -12.54
N PHE A 99 -5.09 -1.17 -11.85
CA PHE A 99 -5.14 -1.09 -10.38
C PHE A 99 -5.46 0.31 -9.87
N GLU A 100 -6.51 0.39 -9.04
CA GLU A 100 -6.89 1.60 -8.31
C GLU A 100 -6.86 1.29 -6.80
N VAL A 101 -6.29 2.21 -6.01
CA VAL A 101 -6.30 2.10 -4.56
C VAL A 101 -7.66 2.56 -4.02
N LEU A 102 -8.49 1.60 -3.61
CA LEU A 102 -9.79 1.90 -3.01
C LEU A 102 -9.67 2.34 -1.55
N ALA A 103 -8.73 1.75 -0.81
CA ALA A 103 -8.48 2.05 0.60
C ALA A 103 -7.10 1.54 1.02
N PHE A 104 -6.56 2.14 2.08
CA PHE A 104 -5.39 1.64 2.80
C PHE A 104 -5.59 1.81 4.31
N MET A 105 -4.90 0.98 5.09
CA MET A 105 -4.85 1.11 6.55
C MET A 105 -3.40 0.98 7.00
N VAL A 106 -2.92 1.95 7.77
CA VAL A 106 -1.59 1.94 8.35
C VAL A 106 -1.65 1.45 9.78
N ALA A 107 -0.85 0.43 10.10
CA ALA A 107 -0.70 -0.07 11.46
C ALA A 107 0.66 0.36 12.01
N LEU A 108 0.66 1.27 12.97
CA LEU A 108 1.87 1.71 13.67
C LEU A 108 2.04 0.92 14.97
N SER A 109 3.29 0.59 15.33
CA SER A 109 3.59 0.06 16.65
C SER A 109 3.24 1.09 17.72
N GLN A 110 2.71 0.61 18.85
CA GLN A 110 2.61 1.41 20.07
C GLN A 110 4.05 1.66 20.57
N GLU A 111 4.32 2.88 21.03
CA GLU A 111 5.56 3.18 21.78
C GLU A 111 5.46 2.66 23.22
#